data_AF-A0A7I7PC99-F1
#
_entry.id   AF-A0A7I7PC99-F1
#
_cell.length_a   1.000
_cell.length_b   1.000
_cell.length_c   1.000
_cell.angle_alpha   90.00
_cell.angle_beta   90.00
_cell.angle_gamma   90.00
#
_symmetry.space_group_name_H-M   'P 1'
#
loop_
_entity.id
_entity.type
_entity.pdbx_description
1 polymer ?
#
loop_
_entity_poly.entity_id
_entity_poly.type
_entity_poly.pdbx_seq_one_letter_code
_entity_poly.pdbx_strand_id
1 'polypeptide(L)'
;MADWAAGHVGLSFIPPGEPWRNGYVESFNSRIRDECLNINSFWSLAQARVVIGDWKYDYNHHRRHSALGYQAPARYAALCTHR
;
A
#
# COMPACT_ATOMS: atom_id res chain seq x y z
N MET A 1 6.70 3.40 19.83
CA MET A 1 5.61 3.04 18.89
C MET A 1 4.55 2.19 19.56
N ALA A 2 4.91 1.12 20.27
CA ALA A 2 3.95 0.32 21.03
C ALA A 2 3.14 1.16 22.03
N ASP A 3 3.83 1.97 22.85
CA ASP A 3 3.18 2.83 23.85
C ASP A 3 2.29 3.92 23.24
N TRP A 4 2.65 4.42 22.05
CA TRP A 4 1.83 5.42 21.33
C TRP A 4 0.55 4.79 20.76
N ALA A 5 0.64 3.57 20.21
CA ALA A 5 -0.47 2.88 19.58
C ALA A 5 -1.44 2.24 20.59
N ALA A 6 -0.96 1.87 21.80
CA ALA A 6 -1.72 1.13 22.80
C ALA A 6 -3.06 1.77 23.22
N GLY A 7 -3.22 3.09 23.08
CA GLY A 7 -4.46 3.80 23.35
C GLY A 7 -5.39 4.03 22.15
N HIS A 8 -4.96 3.66 20.94
CA HIS A 8 -5.65 4.05 19.70
C HIS A 8 -6.00 2.85 18.81
N VAL A 9 -5.12 1.85 18.73
CA VAL A 9 -5.28 0.70 17.83
C VAL A 9 -4.65 -0.56 18.42
N GLY A 10 -5.29 -1.72 18.19
CA GLY A 10 -4.72 -3.01 18.55
C GLY A 10 -3.47 -3.30 17.70
N LEU A 11 -2.36 -3.65 18.34
CA LEU A 11 -1.14 -4.06 17.65
C LEU A 11 -1.12 -5.58 17.46
N SER A 12 -0.78 -6.01 16.24
CA SER A 12 -0.49 -7.40 15.92
C SER A 12 0.86 -7.46 15.22
N PHE A 13 1.78 -8.23 15.79
CA PHE A 13 3.11 -8.44 15.21
C PHE A 13 3.13 -9.77 14.45
N ILE A 14 3.88 -9.80 13.35
CA ILE A 14 4.16 -11.04 12.63
C ILE A 14 5.09 -11.88 13.53
N PRO A 15 4.71 -13.13 13.89
CA PRO A 15 5.56 -13.97 14.71
C PRO A 15 6.90 -14.29 14.03
N PRO A 16 7.98 -14.48 14.79
CA PRO A 16 9.25 -14.95 14.25
C PRO A 16 9.08 -16.27 13.48
N GLY A 17 9.69 -16.36 12.30
CA GLY A 17 9.61 -17.54 11.45
C GLY A 17 8.35 -17.64 10.59
N GLU A 18 7.46 -16.63 10.60
CA GLU A 18 6.22 -16.62 9.81
C GLU A 18 6.15 -15.51 8.73
N PRO A 19 7.13 -15.41 7.81
CA PRO A 19 7.19 -14.32 6.83
C PRO A 19 5.99 -14.30 5.88
N TRP A 20 5.35 -15.44 5.62
CA TRP A 20 4.17 -15.53 4.74
C TRP A 20 2.98 -14.69 5.21
N ARG A 21 2.90 -14.33 6.51
CA ARG A 21 1.87 -13.42 7.02
C ARG A 21 2.02 -11.98 6.49
N ASN A 22 3.18 -11.63 5.94
CA ASN A 22 3.47 -10.31 5.35
C ASN A 22 3.18 -10.22 3.84
N GLY A 23 2.68 -11.29 3.21
CA GLY A 23 2.65 -11.42 1.75
C GLY A 23 1.92 -10.28 1.02
N TYR A 24 0.90 -9.67 1.63
CA TYR A 24 0.19 -8.52 1.06
C TYR A 24 1.08 -7.28 0.92
N VAL A 25 1.82 -6.95 1.98
CA VAL A 25 2.73 -5.79 2.01
C VAL A 25 3.93 -6.04 1.09
N GLU A 26 4.43 -7.28 1.06
CA GLU A 26 5.52 -7.66 0.16
C GLU A 26 5.12 -7.55 -1.31
N SER A 27 3.92 -8.05 -1.66
CA SER A 27 3.38 -7.94 -3.01
C SER A 27 3.20 -6.48 -3.44
N PHE A 28 2.70 -5.62 -2.55
CA PHE A 28 2.60 -4.18 -2.78
C PHE A 28 3.98 -3.54 -3.00
N ASN A 29 4.96 -3.87 -2.15
CA ASN A 29 6.32 -3.34 -2.24
C ASN A 29 7.05 -3.77 -3.53
N SER A 30 6.85 -5.00 -3.99
CA SER A 30 7.38 -5.42 -5.30
C SER A 30 6.73 -4.62 -6.43
N ARG A 31 5.41 -4.38 -6.35
CA ARG A 31 4.70 -3.62 -7.37
C ARG A 31 5.18 -2.18 -7.52
N ILE A 32 5.32 -1.44 -6.41
CA ILE A 32 5.85 -0.07 -6.46
C ILE A 32 7.31 -0.03 -6.93
N ARG A 33 8.10 -1.05 -6.59
CA ARG A 33 9.47 -1.17 -7.06
C ARG A 33 9.52 -1.29 -8.59
N ASP A 34 8.78 -2.23 -9.14
CA ASP A 34 8.84 -2.55 -10.57
C ASP A 34 8.21 -1.46 -11.44
N GLU A 35 7.12 -0.84 -10.97
CA GLU A 35 6.34 0.09 -11.79
C GLU A 35 6.60 1.58 -11.51
N CYS A 36 7.30 1.91 -10.43
CA CYS A 36 7.59 3.30 -10.09
C CYS A 36 9.09 3.49 -9.84
N LEU A 37 9.66 2.78 -8.87
CA LEU A 37 11.02 3.10 -8.43
C LEU A 37 12.10 2.71 -9.45
N ASN A 38 11.96 1.56 -10.11
CA ASN A 38 12.96 1.08 -11.07
C ASN A 38 12.93 1.80 -12.42
N ILE A 39 11.82 2.45 -12.77
CA ILE A 39 11.65 3.12 -14.08
C ILE A 39 11.87 4.64 -14.00
N ASN A 40 12.10 5.18 -12.81
CA ASN A 40 12.29 6.63 -12.60
C ASN A 40 13.68 6.91 -12.03
N SER A 41 14.32 7.96 -12.54
CA SER A 41 15.49 8.59 -11.88
C SER A 41 15.04 9.81 -11.09
N PHE A 42 15.45 9.88 -9.83
CA PHE A 42 15.11 10.96 -8.92
C PHE A 42 16.29 11.92 -8.73
N TRP A 43 16.07 13.19 -9.04
CA TRP A 43 17.07 14.25 -8.92
C TRP A 43 16.88 15.10 -7.65
N SER A 44 15.72 14.97 -7.00
CA SER A 44 15.43 15.62 -5.72
C SER A 44 14.37 14.87 -4.94
N LEU A 45 14.34 15.10 -3.62
CA LEU A 45 13.27 14.59 -2.76
C LEU A 45 11.89 15.14 -3.16
N ALA A 46 11.84 16.38 -3.63
CA ALA A 46 10.59 17.00 -4.09
C ALA A 46 10.02 16.27 -5.29
N GLN A 47 10.84 15.98 -6.30
CA GLN A 47 10.44 15.18 -7.46
C GLN A 47 9.99 13.77 -7.04
N ALA A 48 10.74 13.10 -6.16
CA ALA A 48 10.38 11.76 -5.69
C ALA A 48 9.01 11.75 -4.99
N ARG A 49 8.70 12.77 -4.17
CA ARG A 49 7.40 12.89 -3.50
C ARG A 49 6.24 13.03 -4.49
N VAL A 50 6.44 13.80 -5.56
CA VAL A 50 5.42 13.98 -6.61
C VAL A 50 5.22 12.67 -7.36
N VAL A 51 6.28 12.08 -7.90
CA VAL A 51 6.19 10.84 -8.71
C VAL A 51 5.60 9.68 -7.92
N ILE A 52 6.07 9.46 -6.69
CA ILE A 52 5.53 8.41 -5.82
C ILE A 52 4.08 8.73 -5.40
N GLY A 53 3.78 10.01 -5.17
CA GLY A 53 2.44 10.48 -4.85
C GLY A 53 1.44 10.21 -5.97
N ASP A 54 1.80 10.54 -7.20
CA ASP A 54 0.99 10.32 -8.40
C ASP A 54 0.77 8.83 -8.65
N TRP A 55 1.82 8.02 -8.56
CA TRP A 55 1.71 6.56 -8.67
C TRP A 55 0.77 5.98 -7.60
N LYS A 56 0.90 6.43 -6.35
CA LYS A 56 0.02 6.02 -5.24
C LYS A 56 -1.43 6.42 -5.50
N TYR A 57 -1.66 7.62 -6.04
CA TYR A 57 -3.00 8.09 -6.38
C TYR A 57 -3.62 7.20 -7.46
N ASP A 58 -2.90 6.94 -8.55
CA ASP A 58 -3.39 6.09 -9.63
C ASP A 58 -3.69 4.66 -9.16
N TYR A 59 -2.77 4.06 -8.38
CA TYR A 59 -2.96 2.73 -7.79
C TYR A 59 -4.24 2.64 -6.95
N ASN A 60 -4.54 3.65 -6.13
CA ASN A 60 -5.68 3.60 -5.22
C ASN A 60 -7.01 4.02 -5.88
N HIS A 61 -6.98 4.91 -6.88
CA HIS A 61 -8.20 5.51 -7.42
C HIS A 61 -8.59 5.01 -8.80
N HIS A 62 -7.64 4.52 -9.62
CA HIS A 62 -7.92 4.13 -11.00
C HIS A 62 -7.62 2.67 -11.30
N ARG A 63 -6.56 2.12 -10.71
CA ARG A 63 -6.14 0.74 -11.00
C ARG A 63 -7.20 -0.27 -10.60
N ARG A 64 -7.60 -1.14 -11.52
CA ARG A 64 -8.57 -2.21 -11.25
C ARG A 64 -7.86 -3.45 -10.71
N HIS A 65 -8.42 -4.04 -9.66
CA HIS A 65 -7.90 -5.27 -9.05
C HIS A 65 -8.92 -6.39 -9.21
N SER A 66 -8.51 -7.52 -9.80
CA SER A 66 -9.39 -8.68 -9.99
C SER A 66 -9.93 -9.23 -8.65
N ALA A 67 -9.09 -9.23 -7.61
CA ALA A 67 -9.49 -9.60 -6.25
C ALA A 67 -10.57 -8.69 -5.64
N LEU A 68 -10.74 -7.47 -6.18
CA LEU A 68 -11.73 -6.48 -5.75
C LEU A 68 -12.88 -6.36 -6.77
N GLY A 69 -13.17 -7.41 -7.54
CA GLY A 69 -14.21 -7.39 -8.57
C GLY A 69 -13.95 -6.36 -9.68
N TYR A 70 -12.68 -6.15 -10.02
CA TYR A 70 -12.21 -5.14 -10.97
C TYR A 70 -12.52 -3.69 -10.56
N GLN A 71 -12.71 -3.44 -9.27
CA GLN A 71 -12.79 -2.09 -8.71
C GLN A 71 -11.40 -1.57 -8.33
N ALA A 72 -11.28 -0.25 -8.25
CA ALA A 72 -10.13 0.39 -7.63
C ALA A 72 -10.21 0.30 -6.10
N PRO A 73 -9.07 0.26 -5.38
CA PRO A 73 -9.06 0.10 -3.92
C PRO A 73 -9.91 1.13 -3.19
N ALA A 74 -9.85 2.41 -3.57
CA ALA A 74 -10.66 3.46 -2.96
C ALA A 74 -12.16 3.27 -3.20
N ARG A 75 -12.55 2.78 -4.39
CA ARG A 75 -13.96 2.48 -4.69
C ARG A 75 -14.45 1.29 -3.89
N TYR A 76 -13.64 0.22 -3.83
CA TYR A 76 -13.96 -0.95 -3.04
C TYR A 76 -14.12 -0.58 -1.56
N ALA A 77 -13.18 0.18 -1.00
CA ALA A 77 -13.24 0.66 0.38
C ALA A 77 -14.49 1.51 0.67
N ALA A 78 -14.90 2.38 -0.26
CA ALA A 78 -16.12 3.18 -0.10
C ALA A 78 -17.41 2.35 -0.12
N LEU A 79 -17.40 1.19 -0.78
CA LEU A 79 -18.52 0.25 -0.83
C LEU A 79 -18.47 -0.79 0.31
N CYS A 80 -17.30 -1.01 0.90
CA CYS A 80 -17.13 -1.85 2.07
C CYS A 80 -17.67 -1.16 3.33
N THR A 81 -18.97 -1.29 3.55
CA THR A 81 -19.54 -1.13 4.90
C THR A 81 -19.15 -2.34 5.73
N HIS A 82 -18.01 -2.26 6.43
CA HIS A 82 -17.75 -3.16 7.54
C HIS A 82 -18.83 -2.92 8.61
N ARG A 83 -19.80 -3.85 8.71
CA ARG A 83 -20.55 -4.12 9.93
C ARG A 83 -19.78 -5.11 10.77
#